data_AF-A0A0S8BVL6-F1
#
_entry.id   AF-A0A0S8BVL6-F1
#
_cell.length_a   1.000
_cell.length_b   1.000
_cell.length_c   1.000
_cell.angle_alpha   90.00
_cell.angle_beta   90.00
_cell.angle_gamma   90.00
#
_symmetry.space_group_name_H-M   'P 1'
#
loop_
_entity.id
_entity.type
_entity.pdbx_description
1 polymer ?
#
loop_
_entity_poly.entity_id
_entity_poly.type
_entity_poly.pdbx_seq_one_letter_code
_entity_poly.pdbx_strand_id
1 'polypeptide(L)'
;LFTIVPDTAIRAVEMWTEPLDAPLLKPGRKVRLLFHGIPAIPLPSWPELMAGTFDGQVLVVDQVSDSQGRFRFWVVPDSASSIWPPQNQVRQGTQVIGWVLLSRVPLWYELWRRVNLFPADYQTQSTYLSETILPKAGRPGK
;
A
#
# COMPACT_ATOMS: atom_id res chain seq x y z
N LEU A 1 -27.89 -1.46 -24.30
CA LEU A 1 -26.62 -0.83 -23.89
C LEU A 1 -25.61 -1.95 -23.69
N PHE A 2 -24.46 -1.95 -24.36
CA PHE A 2 -23.39 -2.93 -24.14
C PHE A 2 -22.13 -2.19 -23.71
N THR A 3 -21.34 -2.81 -22.82
CA THR A 3 -20.06 -2.27 -22.36
C THR A 3 -18.94 -3.11 -22.97
N ILE A 4 -18.06 -2.48 -23.74
CA ILE A 4 -16.88 -3.12 -24.34
C ILE A 4 -15.72 -2.91 -23.39
N VAL A 5 -15.13 -4.01 -22.92
CA VAL A 5 -13.91 -3.99 -22.10
C VAL A 5 -12.77 -4.48 -22.98
N PRO A 6 -11.71 -3.68 -23.18
CA PRO A 6 -10.55 -4.12 -23.95
C PRO A 6 -9.80 -5.21 -23.19
N ASP A 7 -9.36 -6.24 -23.91
CA ASP A 7 -8.49 -7.27 -23.37
C ASP A 7 -7.06 -6.71 -23.27
N THR A 8 -6.79 -5.95 -22.20
CA THR A 8 -5.49 -5.32 -21.96
C THR A 8 -4.62 -6.17 -21.05
N ALA A 9 -3.34 -6.30 -21.42
CA ALA A 9 -2.36 -7.05 -20.63
C ALA A 9 -2.02 -6.38 -19.28
N ILE A 10 -2.17 -5.05 -19.18
CA ILE A 10 -1.79 -4.29 -17.99
C ILE A 10 -2.99 -4.20 -17.05
N ARG A 11 -2.88 -4.86 -15.90
CA ARG A 11 -3.89 -4.85 -14.84
C ARG A 11 -3.53 -3.81 -13.79
N ALA A 12 -4.51 -3.06 -13.34
CA ALA A 12 -4.37 -2.13 -12.23
C ALA A 12 -5.55 -2.27 -11.27
N VAL A 13 -5.30 -2.02 -10.00
CA VAL A 13 -6.33 -1.92 -8.96
C VAL A 13 -6.55 -0.45 -8.66
N GLU A 14 -7.80 -0.02 -8.76
CA GLU A 14 -8.25 1.28 -8.30
C GLU A 14 -8.48 1.22 -6.78
N MET A 15 -7.88 2.15 -6.03
CA MET A 15 -8.05 2.25 -4.60
C MET A 15 -8.34 3.69 -4.18
N TRP A 16 -8.94 3.83 -2.99
CA TRP A 16 -9.35 5.11 -2.42
C TRP A 16 -8.68 5.32 -1.07
N THR A 17 -8.32 6.56 -0.75
CA THR A 17 -7.74 6.95 0.53
C THR A 17 -8.37 8.23 1.07
N GLU A 18 -8.24 8.43 2.37
CA GLU A 18 -8.71 9.64 3.05
C GLU A 18 -7.78 10.83 2.76
N PRO A 19 -8.28 12.09 2.83
CA PRO A 19 -7.46 13.29 2.63
C PRO A 19 -6.22 13.35 3.52
N LEU A 20 -6.33 12.85 4.75
CA LEU A 20 -5.23 12.86 5.73
C LEU A 20 -4.06 11.97 5.30
N ASP A 21 -4.38 10.86 4.61
CA ASP A 21 -3.41 9.84 4.20
C ASP A 21 -2.91 10.04 2.76
N ALA A 22 -3.63 10.80 1.93
CA ALA A 22 -3.24 11.08 0.55
C ALA A 22 -1.80 11.61 0.40
N PRO A 23 -1.28 12.52 1.26
CA PRO A 23 0.11 12.98 1.21
C PRO A 23 1.17 11.90 1.52
N LEU A 24 0.77 10.79 2.15
CA LEU A 24 1.65 9.68 2.51
C LEU A 24 1.84 8.71 1.34
N LEU A 25 0.89 8.70 0.41
CA LEU A 25 0.98 7.93 -0.82
C LEU A 25 2.00 8.58 -1.75
N LYS A 26 2.97 7.79 -2.19
CA LYS A 26 3.97 8.20 -3.17
C LYS A 26 4.02 7.15 -4.29
N PRO A 27 4.16 7.57 -5.56
CA PRO A 27 4.51 6.64 -6.62
C PRO A 27 5.71 5.80 -6.20
N GLY A 28 5.64 4.51 -6.43
CA GLY A 28 6.68 3.57 -6.05
C GLY A 28 6.50 2.91 -4.67
N ARG A 29 5.55 3.35 -3.84
CA ARG A 29 5.26 2.69 -2.55
C ARG A 29 4.77 1.27 -2.76
N LYS A 30 5.28 0.34 -1.95
CA LYS A 30 4.83 -1.06 -1.93
C LYS A 30 3.44 -1.14 -1.31
N VAL A 31 2.59 -1.95 -1.91
CA VAL A 31 1.21 -2.21 -1.48
C VAL A 31 1.04 -3.72 -1.41
N ARG A 32 0.44 -4.20 -0.33
CA ARG A 32 -0.01 -5.59 -0.23
C ARG A 32 -1.49 -5.65 -0.55
N LEU A 33 -1.89 -6.55 -1.41
CA LEU A 33 -3.25 -6.70 -1.92
C LEU A 33 -3.80 -8.08 -1.57
N LEU A 34 -5.10 -8.12 -1.34
CA LEU A 34 -5.90 -9.32 -1.13
C LEU A 34 -7.16 -9.20 -1.99
N PHE A 35 -7.29 -10.10 -2.96
CA PHE A 35 -8.43 -10.11 -3.87
C PHE A 35 -9.58 -10.91 -3.26
N HIS A 36 -10.80 -10.36 -3.31
CA HIS A 36 -11.98 -11.12 -2.90
C HIS A 36 -12.14 -12.35 -3.80
N GLY A 37 -12.49 -13.48 -3.18
CA GLY A 37 -12.64 -14.77 -3.86
C GLY A 37 -11.36 -15.60 -3.93
N ILE A 38 -10.21 -15.06 -3.52
CA ILE A 38 -8.98 -15.84 -3.30
C ILE A 38 -8.80 -16.03 -1.80
N PRO A 39 -8.77 -17.28 -1.30
CA PRO A 39 -8.56 -17.52 0.11
C PRO A 39 -7.15 -17.07 0.50
N ALA A 40 -7.06 -16.21 1.51
CA ALA A 40 -5.81 -15.95 2.21
C ALA A 40 -5.70 -16.91 3.39
N ILE A 41 -4.72 -17.81 3.36
CA ILE A 41 -4.48 -18.76 4.44
C ILE A 41 -3.29 -18.24 5.26
N PRO A 42 -3.54 -17.65 6.45
CA PRO A 42 -2.46 -17.21 7.30
C PRO A 42 -1.79 -18.43 7.94
N LEU A 43 -0.63 -18.81 7.44
CA LEU A 43 0.18 -19.86 8.05
C LEU A 43 1.07 -19.23 9.14
N PRO A 44 0.83 -19.52 10.44
CA PRO A 44 1.56 -18.87 11.54
C PRO A 44 3.06 -19.14 11.50
N SER A 45 3.45 -20.27 10.93
CA SER A 45 4.81 -20.77 10.92
C SER A 45 5.68 -20.21 9.79
N TRP A 46 5.09 -19.54 8.78
CA TRP A 46 5.80 -18.93 7.66
C TRP A 46 5.09 -17.67 7.14
N PRO A 47 5.29 -16.50 7.77
CA PRO A 47 4.63 -15.25 7.37
C PRO A 47 4.96 -14.80 5.94
N GLU A 48 6.08 -15.25 5.37
CA GLU A 48 6.48 -14.94 4.00
C GLU A 48 5.72 -15.77 2.95
N LEU A 49 5.11 -16.88 3.36
CA LEU A 49 4.33 -17.77 2.50
C LEU A 49 2.82 -17.57 2.69
N MET A 50 2.39 -16.33 2.93
CA MET A 50 0.99 -15.93 2.99
C MET A 50 0.32 -16.13 1.62
N ALA A 51 -0.12 -17.35 1.36
CA ALA A 51 -0.84 -17.72 0.14
C ALA A 51 -2.12 -16.90 0.04
N GLY A 52 -2.33 -16.24 -1.10
CA GLY A 52 -3.50 -15.39 -1.36
C GLY A 52 -3.28 -13.89 -1.14
N THR A 53 -2.08 -13.47 -0.71
CA THR A 53 -1.68 -12.05 -0.75
C THR A 53 -0.75 -11.78 -1.92
N PHE A 54 -0.92 -10.62 -2.55
CA PHE A 54 -0.17 -10.22 -3.74
C PHE A 54 0.51 -8.89 -3.50
N ASP A 55 1.71 -8.71 -4.01
CA ASP A 55 2.37 -7.42 -3.93
C ASP A 55 2.03 -6.56 -5.14
N GLY A 56 1.95 -5.26 -4.89
CA GLY A 56 1.77 -4.23 -5.89
C GLY A 56 2.57 -2.99 -5.54
N GLN A 57 2.53 -2.03 -6.44
CA GLN A 57 3.19 -0.75 -6.28
C GLN A 57 2.24 0.38 -6.71
N VAL A 58 2.25 1.48 -5.95
CA VAL A 58 1.51 2.68 -6.35
C VAL A 58 2.12 3.22 -7.64
N LEU A 59 1.32 3.30 -8.70
CA LEU A 59 1.72 3.89 -9.97
C LEU A 59 1.52 5.41 -9.93
N VAL A 60 0.31 5.84 -9.62
CA VAL A 60 -0.08 7.25 -9.63
C VAL A 60 -1.14 7.51 -8.57
N VAL A 61 -1.11 8.72 -8.02
CA VAL A 61 -2.11 9.24 -7.08
C VAL A 61 -2.76 10.43 -7.78
N ASP A 62 -4.08 10.38 -7.92
CA ASP A 62 -4.85 11.45 -8.55
C ASP A 62 -4.83 12.68 -7.63
N GLN A 63 -4.71 13.87 -8.22
CA GLN A 63 -4.71 15.14 -7.48
C GLN A 63 -6.11 15.65 -7.16
N VAL A 64 -7.13 14.99 -7.70
CA VAL A 64 -8.54 15.40 -7.59
C VAL A 64 -9.26 14.43 -6.67
N SER A 65 -10.03 14.96 -5.73
CA SER A 65 -10.86 14.17 -4.84
C SER A 65 -12.21 13.80 -5.50
N ASP A 66 -12.82 12.71 -5.04
CA ASP A 66 -14.21 12.41 -5.37
C ASP A 66 -15.20 13.34 -4.65
N SER A 67 -16.50 13.11 -4.88
CA SER A 67 -17.59 13.85 -4.21
C SER A 67 -17.63 13.65 -2.70
N GLN A 68 -16.90 12.66 -2.16
CA GLN A 68 -16.77 12.35 -0.74
C GLN A 68 -15.44 12.86 -0.15
N GLY A 69 -14.61 13.57 -0.94
CA GLY A 69 -13.31 14.08 -0.53
C GLY A 69 -12.19 13.04 -0.52
N ARG A 70 -12.41 11.82 -1.01
CA ARG A 70 -11.40 10.76 -1.05
C ARG A 70 -10.52 10.90 -2.28
N PHE A 71 -9.26 10.53 -2.15
CA PHE A 71 -8.30 10.56 -3.24
C PHE A 71 -8.18 9.17 -3.86
N ARG A 72 -8.20 9.12 -5.19
CA ARG A 72 -7.99 7.89 -5.93
C ARG A 72 -6.51 7.65 -6.17
N PHE A 73 -6.07 6.41 -6.07
CA PHE A 73 -4.75 5.99 -6.51
C PHE A 73 -4.80 4.64 -7.22
N TRP A 74 -3.82 4.41 -8.08
CA TRP A 74 -3.72 3.21 -8.90
C TRP A 74 -2.56 2.37 -8.42
N VAL A 75 -2.81 1.08 -8.25
CA VAL A 75 -1.81 0.08 -7.90
C VAL A 75 -1.61 -0.84 -9.09
N VAL A 76 -0.36 -1.14 -9.42
CA VAL A 76 0.04 -2.09 -10.47
C VAL A 76 0.81 -3.25 -9.85
N PRO A 77 0.89 -4.42 -10.50
CA PRO A 77 1.73 -5.51 -10.03
C PRO A 77 3.18 -5.05 -9.96
N ASP A 78 3.85 -5.40 -8.87
CA ASP A 78 5.26 -5.12 -8.69
C ASP A 78 6.09 -6.02 -9.62
N SER A 79 6.97 -5.44 -10.44
CA SER A 79 7.73 -6.19 -11.45
C SER A 79 8.68 -7.24 -10.86
N ALA A 80 9.01 -7.11 -9.57
CA ALA A 80 9.89 -8.01 -8.84
C ALA A 80 9.16 -9.11 -8.04
N SER A 81 7.82 -9.10 -8.01
CA SER A 81 7.03 -10.00 -7.16
C SER A 81 6.12 -10.94 -7.96
N SER A 82 5.34 -11.74 -7.22
CA SER A 82 4.43 -12.75 -7.73
C SER A 82 3.38 -12.14 -8.66
N ILE A 83 3.15 -12.80 -9.79
CA ILE A 83 2.16 -12.38 -10.80
C ILE A 83 0.77 -12.42 -10.16
N TRP A 84 -0.01 -11.35 -10.36
CA TRP A 84 -1.39 -11.31 -9.91
C TRP A 84 -2.25 -12.41 -10.54
N PRO A 85 -3.35 -12.80 -9.88
CA PRO A 85 -4.24 -13.84 -10.37
C PRO A 85 -4.68 -13.59 -11.82
N PRO A 86 -4.80 -14.64 -12.64
CA PRO A 86 -5.38 -14.53 -13.97
C PRO A 86 -6.85 -14.07 -13.92
N GLN A 87 -7.30 -13.44 -15.01
CA GLN A 87 -8.64 -12.83 -15.10
C GLN A 87 -9.80 -13.84 -14.95
N ASN A 88 -9.54 -15.11 -15.21
CA ASN A 88 -10.51 -16.18 -14.99
C ASN A 88 -10.77 -16.44 -13.49
N GLN A 89 -9.81 -16.12 -12.61
CA GLN A 89 -9.94 -16.23 -11.16
C GLN A 89 -10.44 -14.91 -10.55
N VAL A 90 -9.91 -13.78 -11.01
CA VAL A 90 -10.30 -12.44 -10.52
C VAL A 90 -10.74 -11.60 -11.70
N ARG A 91 -12.03 -11.28 -11.74
CA ARG A 91 -12.60 -10.47 -12.82
C ARG A 91 -12.35 -8.98 -12.56
N GLN A 92 -12.35 -8.19 -13.62
CA GLN A 92 -12.34 -6.74 -13.47
C GLN A 92 -13.59 -6.30 -12.70
N GLY A 93 -13.43 -5.39 -11.76
CA GLY A 93 -14.48 -4.97 -10.83
C GLY A 93 -14.61 -5.85 -9.57
N THR A 94 -13.82 -6.92 -9.43
CA THR A 94 -13.72 -7.64 -8.16
C THR A 94 -13.14 -6.72 -7.08
N GLN A 95 -13.72 -6.80 -5.88
CA GLN A 95 -13.27 -6.03 -4.73
C GLN A 95 -11.87 -6.47 -4.28
N VAL A 96 -11.05 -5.50 -3.88
CA VAL A 96 -9.70 -5.72 -3.38
C VAL A 96 -9.53 -4.98 -2.08
N ILE A 97 -8.89 -5.64 -1.12
CA ILE A 97 -8.41 -5.02 0.11
C ILE A 97 -6.92 -4.80 -0.04
N GLY A 98 -6.43 -3.60 0.26
CA GLY A 98 -5.03 -3.28 0.12
C GLY A 98 -4.47 -2.52 1.32
N TRP A 99 -3.21 -2.79 1.63
CA TRP A 99 -2.43 -2.11 2.66
C TRP A 99 -1.21 -1.48 2.04
N VAL A 100 -1.09 -0.16 2.13
CA VAL A 100 0.12 0.54 1.69
C VAL A 100 1.16 0.44 2.78
N LEU A 101 2.35 -0.07 2.44
CA LEU A 101 3.44 -0.17 3.39
C LEU A 101 4.08 1.20 3.58
N LEU A 102 3.72 1.83 4.71
CA LEU A 102 4.32 3.07 5.18
C LEU A 102 5.70 2.82 5.81
N SER A 103 6.40 3.91 6.15
CA SER A 103 7.72 3.83 6.76
C SER A 103 7.64 3.26 8.18
N ARG A 104 8.72 2.60 8.63
CA ARG A 104 8.80 2.08 10.00
C ARG A 104 9.17 3.20 10.97
N VAL A 105 8.29 3.42 11.93
CA VAL A 105 8.42 4.42 12.99
C VAL A 105 8.12 3.78 14.34
N PRO A 106 8.72 4.27 15.44
CA PRO A 106 8.46 3.71 16.76
C PRO A 106 7.00 3.96 17.21
N LEU A 107 6.42 2.99 17.91
CA LEU A 107 5.01 2.99 18.29
C LEU A 107 4.58 4.22 19.10
N TRP A 108 5.44 4.68 20.01
CA TRP A 108 5.16 5.87 20.83
C TRP A 108 5.02 7.14 19.98
N TYR A 109 5.80 7.26 18.90
CA TYR A 109 5.75 8.41 17.99
C TYR A 109 4.46 8.40 17.17
N GLU A 110 4.05 7.23 16.66
CA GLU A 110 2.76 7.06 15.99
C GLU A 110 1.58 7.40 16.90
N LEU A 111 1.61 6.96 18.15
CA LEU A 111 0.56 7.25 19.11
C LEU A 111 0.48 8.76 19.42
N TRP A 112 1.62 9.38 19.74
CA TRP A 112 1.71 10.80 20.02
C TRP A 112 1.26 11.66 18.83
N ARG A 113 1.73 11.36 17.61
CA ARG A 113 1.36 12.16 16.42
C ARG A 113 -0.12 12.06 16.11
N ARG A 114 -0.74 10.87 16.26
CA ARG A 114 -2.17 10.66 16.00
C ARG A 114 -3.04 11.44 16.97
N VAL A 115 -2.68 11.46 18.25
CA VAL A 115 -3.39 12.25 19.28
C VAL A 115 -3.32 13.76 18.98
N ASN A 116 -2.19 14.23 18.47
CA ASN A 116 -1.98 15.65 18.15
C ASN A 116 -2.37 16.03 16.71
N LEU A 117 -2.92 15.08 15.93
CA LEU A 117 -3.25 15.27 14.52
C LEU A 117 -2.06 15.77 13.68
N PHE A 118 -0.84 15.40 14.06
CA PHE A 118 0.33 15.70 13.24
C PHE A 118 0.41 14.73 12.05
N PRO A 119 0.79 15.25 10.87
CA PRO A 119 0.92 14.43 9.67
C PRO A 119 1.96 13.32 9.89
N ALA A 120 1.79 12.19 9.20
CA ALA A 120 2.78 11.11 9.28
C ALA A 120 4.10 11.50 8.61
N ASP A 121 5.19 10.92 9.10
CA ASP A 121 6.51 11.24 8.60
C ASP A 121 6.68 10.78 7.14
N TYR A 122 7.08 11.70 6.27
CA TYR A 122 7.16 11.50 4.82
C TYR A 122 8.42 10.79 4.38
N GLN A 123 9.38 10.60 5.30
CA GLN A 123 10.69 10.04 4.98
C GLN A 123 10.58 8.53 4.76
N THR A 124 11.07 8.07 3.62
CA THR A 124 11.03 6.65 3.20
C THR A 124 12.29 5.90 3.62
N GLN A 125 13.00 6.41 4.64
CA GLN A 125 14.23 5.79 5.09
C GLN A 125 13.88 4.52 5.88
N SER A 126 14.48 3.41 5.48
CA SER A 126 14.36 2.13 6.19
C SER A 126 15.06 2.26 7.54
N THR A 127 14.33 2.70 8.57
CA THR A 127 14.89 2.89 9.90
C THR A 127 15.26 1.53 10.50
N TYR A 128 16.54 1.31 10.78
CA TYR A 128 16.99 0.14 11.54
C TYR A 128 16.63 0.32 13.03
N LEU A 129 16.43 -0.78 13.78
CA LEU A 129 16.05 -0.71 15.21
C LEU A 129 17.07 0.09 16.05
N SER A 130 18.35 0.03 15.70
CA SER A 130 19.43 0.81 16.30
C SER A 130 19.26 2.32 16.08
N GLU A 131 18.84 2.73 14.89
CA GLU A 131 18.59 4.14 14.54
C GLU A 131 17.31 4.70 15.16
N THR A 132 16.40 3.82 15.58
CA THR A 132 15.10 4.17 16.18
C THR A 132 15.20 4.49 17.67
N ILE A 133 16.11 3.82 18.39
CA ILE A 133 16.27 3.97 19.85
C ILE A 133 17.24 5.12 20.18
N LEU A 134 18.19 5.41 19.30
CA LEU A 134 19.18 6.46 19.54
C LEU A 134 18.61 7.84 19.19
N PRO A 135 18.62 8.82 20.12
CA PRO A 135 18.26 10.19 19.79
C PRO A 135 19.18 10.73 18.70
N LYS A 136 18.67 11.63 17.86
CA LYS A 136 19.37 12.21 16.69
C LYS A 136 20.79 12.76 17.01
N ALA A 137 21.05 13.11 18.27
CA ALA A 137 22.33 13.59 18.79
C ALA A 137 23.40 12.51 19.02
N GLY A 138 23.04 11.22 19.05
CA GLY A 138 23.96 10.10 19.28
C GLY A 138 24.44 9.38 18.01
N ARG A 139 24.19 9.97 16.83
CA ARG A 139 24.59 9.36 15.55
C ARG A 139 26.07 9.68 15.29
N PRO A 140 26.94 8.68 15.01
CA PRO A 140 28.25 8.98 14.45
C PRO A 140 28.03 9.70 13.11
N GLY A 141 28.72 10.82 12.93
CA GLY A 141 28.58 11.67 11.76
C GLY A 141 28.97 10.95 10.47
N LYS A 142 28.08 11.10 9.47
CA LYS A 142 28.20 10.92 8.01
C LYS A 142 29.12 9.83 7.47
#